data_AF-A0A9Q6WK98-F1
#
_entry.id   AF-A0A9Q6WK98-F1
#
_cell.length_a   1.000
_cell.length_b   1.000
_cell.length_c   1.000
_cell.angle_alpha   90.00
_cell.angle_beta   90.00
_cell.angle_gamma   90.00
#
_symmetry.space_group_name_H-M   'P 1'
#
loop_
_entity.id
_entity.type
_entity.pdbx_description
1 polymer ?
#
loop_
_entity_poly.entity_id
_entity_poly.type
_entity_poly.pdbx_seq_one_letter_code
_entity_poly.pdbx_strand_id
1 'polypeptide(L)'
;MKLYATNDVAASIRKSFETYTHILVNRGYETIKPVFFRSAKVSDLPIHVWASWEPASVSQLSRWRENGGILFDRDTYSDKAGPADVLVFVECPMTIKRLVDSAKHVEQYTVLPRPHTWRMHELAVDLRTPSDEKLRALWQHCRGARLTDLQLSEAAGIPRQHAQYMRNSFKPIEEWEIRPRLRPDFAGFVDAWEWIGSGRCASKKAVREVGHRAAIREMAKLGHITVEKFHQYPPDEPDWDKLESKRTAALSELTNMRSLIESLPDHLQS
;
A
#
# COMPACT_ATOMS: atom_id res chain seq x y z
N MET A 1 -0.23 6.93 25.19
CA MET A 1 0.70 6.21 24.28
C MET A 1 2.05 6.91 24.32
N LYS A 2 3.10 6.22 24.78
CA LYS A 2 4.47 6.75 24.70
C LYS A 2 5.01 6.56 23.29
N LEU A 3 5.70 7.57 22.77
CA LEU A 3 6.26 7.57 21.43
C LEU A 3 7.76 7.84 21.49
N TYR A 4 8.51 7.10 20.69
CA TYR A 4 9.93 7.32 20.50
C TYR A 4 10.26 7.38 19.02
N ALA A 5 11.35 8.05 18.68
CA ALA A 5 11.92 8.01 17.35
C ALA A 5 13.21 7.19 17.33
N THR A 6 13.59 6.64 16.17
CA THR A 6 14.85 5.90 16.03
C THR A 6 15.49 6.12 14.66
N ASN A 7 16.81 6.06 14.61
CA ASN A 7 17.57 5.98 13.36
C ASN A 7 17.95 4.54 12.99
N ASP A 8 17.77 3.58 13.91
CA ASP A 8 18.02 2.16 13.68
C ASP A 8 16.84 1.31 14.18
N VAL A 9 15.99 0.94 13.23
CA VAL A 9 14.82 0.08 13.45
C VAL A 9 15.22 -1.29 14.01
N ALA A 10 16.32 -1.87 13.52
CA ALA A 10 16.72 -3.21 13.95
C ALA A 10 17.23 -3.20 15.40
N ALA A 11 18.03 -2.20 15.75
CA ALA A 11 18.47 -2.01 17.14
C ALA A 11 17.28 -1.74 18.08
N SER A 12 16.28 -0.96 17.62
CA SER A 12 15.07 -0.71 18.41
C SER A 12 14.25 -1.97 18.64
N ILE A 13 14.08 -2.81 17.62
CA ILE A 13 13.40 -4.11 17.77
C ILE A 13 14.12 -4.97 18.81
N ARG A 14 15.46 -5.05 18.75
CA ARG A 14 16.27 -5.82 19.70
C ARG A 14 16.11 -5.30 21.13
N LYS A 15 16.29 -4.00 21.33
CA LYS A 15 16.12 -3.35 22.64
C LYS A 15 14.71 -3.61 23.21
N SER A 16 13.68 -3.52 22.39
CA SER A 16 12.32 -3.82 22.85
C SER A 16 12.15 -5.31 23.20
N PHE A 17 12.71 -6.22 22.40
CA PHE A 17 12.66 -7.67 22.64
C PHE A 17 13.42 -8.12 23.90
N GLU A 18 14.45 -7.37 24.34
CA GLU A 18 15.14 -7.64 25.60
C GLU A 18 14.25 -7.50 26.83
N THR A 19 13.18 -6.69 26.75
CA THR A 19 12.32 -6.36 27.90
C THR A 19 10.88 -6.87 27.75
N TYR A 20 10.38 -6.98 26.51
CA TYR A 20 8.97 -7.24 26.24
C TYR A 20 8.77 -8.51 25.42
N THR A 21 7.60 -9.12 25.56
CA THR A 21 7.31 -10.44 25.02
C THR A 21 6.73 -10.35 23.62
N HIS A 22 5.81 -9.42 23.37
CA HIS A 22 5.07 -9.30 22.11
C HIS A 22 5.46 -8.03 21.37
N ILE A 23 6.43 -8.13 20.46
CA ILE A 23 6.88 -7.03 19.62
C ILE A 23 6.18 -7.09 18.27
N LEU A 24 5.41 -6.05 17.97
CA LEU A 24 4.76 -5.89 16.67
C LEU A 24 5.61 -4.98 15.78
N VAL A 25 5.89 -5.42 14.57
CA VAL A 25 6.67 -4.66 13.60
C VAL A 25 5.82 -4.40 12.36
N ASN A 26 5.33 -3.16 12.21
CA ASN A 26 4.53 -2.78 11.04
C ASN A 26 5.43 -2.66 9.81
N ARG A 27 5.23 -3.56 8.85
CA ARG A 27 5.84 -3.60 7.52
C ARG A 27 4.89 -3.14 6.41
N GLY A 28 3.85 -2.39 6.75
CA GLY A 28 3.04 -1.67 5.78
C GLY A 28 3.84 -0.50 5.22
N TYR A 29 4.20 -0.52 3.94
CA TYR A 29 4.87 0.61 3.32
C TYR A 29 3.87 1.55 2.67
N GLU A 30 4.02 2.85 2.93
CA GLU A 30 3.23 3.92 2.37
C GLU A 30 3.97 4.77 1.35
N THR A 31 5.30 4.86 1.37
CA THR A 31 5.99 5.65 0.35
C THR A 31 5.95 4.96 -1.03
N ILE A 32 6.09 5.74 -2.10
CA ILE A 32 6.02 5.24 -3.49
C ILE A 32 7.21 4.34 -3.84
N LYS A 33 8.37 4.60 -3.22
CA LYS A 33 9.55 3.73 -3.28
C LYS A 33 9.95 3.40 -1.85
N PRO A 34 9.49 2.27 -1.31
CA PRO A 34 9.66 1.94 0.10
C PRO A 34 11.11 1.69 0.46
N VAL A 35 11.49 2.08 1.68
CA VAL A 35 12.76 1.69 2.27
C VAL A 35 12.62 0.28 2.84
N PHE A 36 13.04 -0.72 2.07
CA PHE A 36 12.90 -2.11 2.50
C PHE A 36 13.75 -2.41 3.75
N PHE A 37 13.06 -2.83 4.80
CA PHE A 37 13.69 -3.32 6.01
C PHE A 37 14.36 -4.67 5.75
N ARG A 38 15.64 -4.77 6.10
CA ARG A 38 16.44 -6.00 5.96
C ARG A 38 16.19 -6.90 7.16
N SER A 39 15.21 -7.79 7.05
CA SER A 39 14.84 -8.75 8.12
C SER A 39 16.01 -9.61 8.61
N ALA A 40 17.04 -9.84 7.80
CA ALA A 40 18.28 -10.53 8.20
C ALA A 40 19.00 -9.88 9.39
N LYS A 41 18.74 -8.59 9.68
CA LYS A 41 19.32 -7.91 10.86
C LYS A 41 18.75 -8.39 12.20
N VAL A 42 17.65 -9.13 12.18
CA VAL A 42 16.95 -9.64 13.38
C VAL A 42 16.58 -11.12 13.23
N SER A 43 17.15 -11.83 12.25
CA SER A 43 16.75 -13.20 11.89
C SER A 43 17.08 -14.27 12.94
N ASP A 44 17.94 -13.93 13.90
CA ASP A 44 18.27 -14.72 15.08
C ASP A 44 17.18 -14.71 16.15
N LEU A 45 16.19 -13.81 16.04
CA LEU A 45 15.08 -13.67 16.98
C LEU A 45 13.87 -14.53 16.55
N PRO A 46 12.94 -14.89 17.46
CA PRO A 46 11.74 -15.65 17.12
C PRO A 46 10.78 -14.80 16.27
N ILE A 47 10.90 -14.92 14.95
CA ILE A 47 10.13 -14.14 13.97
C ILE A 47 8.90 -14.92 13.49
N HIS A 48 7.77 -14.22 13.48
CA HIS A 48 6.53 -14.60 12.84
C HIS A 48 6.19 -13.59 11.73
N VAL A 49 5.44 -14.02 10.72
CA VAL A 49 5.01 -13.16 9.61
C VAL A 49 3.52 -13.34 9.40
N TRP A 50 2.80 -12.22 9.31
CA TRP A 50 1.35 -12.23 9.15
C TRP A 50 0.86 -11.13 8.19
N ALA A 51 -0.22 -11.45 7.47
CA ALA A 51 -0.99 -10.51 6.68
C ALA A 51 -2.47 -10.95 6.66
N SER A 52 -3.41 -10.02 6.80
CA SER A 52 -4.84 -10.37 6.88
C SER A 52 -5.40 -10.97 5.60
N TRP A 53 -4.77 -10.70 4.45
CA TRP A 53 -5.17 -11.26 3.16
C TRP A 53 -4.48 -12.59 2.82
N GLU A 54 -3.63 -13.12 3.70
CA GLU A 54 -2.87 -14.35 3.46
C GLU A 54 -3.28 -15.43 4.48
N PRO A 55 -4.28 -16.28 4.15
CA PRO A 55 -4.82 -17.27 5.08
C PRO A 55 -3.77 -18.21 5.67
N ALA A 56 -2.75 -18.58 4.89
CA ALA A 56 -1.64 -19.42 5.34
C ALA A 56 -0.84 -18.82 6.51
N SER A 57 -0.84 -17.49 6.64
CA SER A 57 -0.12 -16.76 7.69
C SER A 57 -0.86 -16.73 9.04
N VAL A 58 -2.14 -17.13 9.10
CA VAL A 58 -2.93 -17.11 10.35
C VAL A 58 -2.31 -18.00 11.43
N SER A 59 -1.75 -19.14 11.04
CA SER A 59 -1.05 -20.03 11.99
C SER A 59 0.18 -19.41 12.64
N GLN A 60 0.82 -18.43 11.99
CA GLN A 60 1.95 -17.69 12.53
C GLN A 60 1.48 -16.66 13.55
N LEU A 61 0.36 -15.98 13.28
CA LEU A 61 -0.26 -15.05 14.23
C LEU A 61 -0.68 -15.74 15.52
N SER A 62 -1.33 -16.91 15.45
CA SER A 62 -1.70 -17.66 16.65
C SER A 62 -0.49 -18.04 17.49
N ARG A 63 0.57 -18.57 16.84
CA ARG A 63 1.82 -18.93 17.53
C ARG A 63 2.49 -17.73 18.20
N TRP A 64 2.51 -16.57 17.55
CA TRP A 64 3.04 -15.34 18.13
C TRP A 64 2.22 -14.89 19.35
N ARG A 65 0.88 -14.94 19.26
CA ARG A 65 0.02 -14.58 20.40
C ARG A 65 0.27 -15.47 21.61
N GLU A 66 0.44 -16.77 21.39
CA GLU A 66 0.68 -17.76 22.44
C GLU A 66 2.09 -17.67 23.05
N ASN A 67 3.12 -17.45 22.22
CA ASN A 67 4.52 -17.64 22.62
C ASN A 67 5.35 -16.34 22.69
N GLY A 68 4.81 -15.23 22.21
CA GLY A 68 5.56 -13.98 22.05
C GLY A 68 6.50 -14.01 20.85
N GLY A 69 7.48 -13.11 20.86
CA GLY A 69 8.43 -12.87 19.78
C GLY A 69 8.11 -11.64 18.95
N ILE A 70 8.61 -11.65 17.71
CA ILE A 70 8.49 -10.54 16.77
C ILE A 70 7.50 -10.91 15.68
N LEU A 71 6.43 -10.12 15.55
CA LEU A 71 5.49 -10.26 14.43
C LEU A 71 5.78 -9.21 13.36
N PHE A 72 6.22 -9.64 12.19
CA PHE A 72 6.17 -8.81 10.99
C PHE A 72 4.75 -8.80 10.44
N ASP A 73 4.04 -7.72 10.75
CA ASP A 73 2.72 -7.44 10.21
C ASP A 73 2.84 -6.69 8.90
N ARG A 74 2.29 -7.26 7.82
CA ARG A 74 2.35 -6.67 6.49
C ARG A 74 1.16 -5.77 6.18
N ASP A 75 0.14 -5.73 7.04
CA ASP A 75 -0.99 -4.84 6.84
C ASP A 75 -0.58 -3.36 6.96
N THR A 76 -1.31 -2.48 6.25
CA THR A 76 -1.09 -1.03 6.34
C THR A 76 -1.32 -0.52 7.77
N TYR A 77 -2.30 -1.11 8.46
CA TYR A 77 -2.67 -0.84 9.84
C TYR A 77 -2.49 -2.12 10.65
N SER A 78 -1.97 -1.97 11.87
CA SER A 78 -1.68 -3.10 12.76
C SER A 78 -2.79 -3.43 13.76
N ASP A 79 -3.96 -2.83 13.60
CA ASP A 79 -5.12 -2.99 14.49
C ASP A 79 -5.63 -4.43 14.57
N LYS A 80 -5.47 -5.22 13.51
CA LYS A 80 -5.97 -6.60 13.43
C LYS A 80 -5.04 -7.66 14.05
N ALA A 81 -3.77 -7.34 14.26
CA ALA A 81 -2.82 -8.27 14.88
C ALA A 81 -3.20 -8.58 16.35
N GLY A 82 -3.91 -7.65 16.99
CA GLY A 82 -4.34 -7.76 18.39
C GLY A 82 -3.36 -7.06 19.35
N PRO A 83 -3.45 -7.35 20.67
CA PRO A 83 -2.59 -6.75 21.67
C PRO A 83 -1.10 -7.00 21.44
N ALA A 84 -0.28 -5.99 21.68
CA ALA A 84 1.18 -6.06 21.65
C ALA A 84 1.76 -5.17 22.75
N ASP A 85 2.95 -5.52 23.25
CA ASP A 85 3.65 -4.67 24.22
C ASP A 85 4.17 -3.41 23.52
N VAL A 86 4.84 -3.59 22.38
CA VAL A 86 5.54 -2.54 21.64
C VAL A 86 5.22 -2.65 20.17
N LEU A 87 5.03 -1.50 19.52
CA LEU A 87 4.96 -1.38 18.07
C LEU A 87 6.20 -0.67 17.53
N VAL A 88 6.83 -1.25 16.52
CA VAL A 88 7.93 -0.61 15.77
C VAL A 88 7.53 -0.47 14.31
N PHE A 89 7.52 0.75 13.80
CA PHE A 89 7.35 0.98 12.38
C PHE A 89 8.67 0.75 11.62
N VAL A 90 8.61 0.11 10.45
CA VAL A 90 9.77 0.03 9.56
C VAL A 90 9.91 1.22 8.62
N GLU A 91 8.81 1.95 8.42
CA GLU A 91 8.75 3.17 7.62
C GLU A 91 7.90 4.19 8.37
N CYS A 92 8.33 5.46 8.37
CA CYS A 92 7.59 6.52 9.05
C CYS A 92 6.21 6.68 8.41
N PRO A 93 5.11 6.61 9.18
CA PRO A 93 3.77 6.77 8.65
C PRO A 93 3.58 8.20 8.09
N MET A 94 2.70 8.33 7.09
CA MET A 94 2.42 9.62 6.46
C MET A 94 1.33 10.45 7.16
N THR A 95 0.55 9.84 8.06
CA THR A 95 -0.59 10.49 8.74
C THR A 95 -0.64 10.12 10.22
N ILE A 96 -1.15 11.04 11.04
CA ILE A 96 -1.35 10.82 12.48
C ILE A 96 -2.40 9.73 12.69
N LYS A 97 -3.44 9.72 11.85
CA LYS A 97 -4.48 8.69 11.88
C LYS A 97 -3.87 7.28 11.77
N ARG A 98 -2.96 7.05 10.82
CA ARG A 98 -2.33 5.74 10.66
C ARG A 98 -1.53 5.32 11.89
N LEU A 99 -0.80 6.26 12.49
CA LEU A 99 -0.08 6.02 13.74
C LEU A 99 -1.05 5.56 14.84
N VAL A 100 -2.11 6.32 15.08
CA VAL A 100 -3.10 6.04 16.13
C VAL A 100 -3.80 4.71 15.90
N ASP A 101 -4.29 4.47 14.68
CA ASP A 101 -5.01 3.23 14.33
C ASP A 101 -4.10 2.00 14.49
N SER A 102 -2.83 2.10 14.09
CA SER A 102 -1.87 0.98 14.23
C SER A 102 -1.47 0.73 15.68
N ALA A 103 -1.43 1.77 16.51
CA ALA A 103 -1.00 1.69 17.89
C ALA A 103 -2.15 1.45 18.89
N LYS A 104 -3.38 1.25 18.41
CA LYS A 104 -4.60 1.13 19.22
C LYS A 104 -4.52 0.05 20.30
N HIS A 105 -3.80 -1.03 20.05
CA HIS A 105 -3.68 -2.19 20.94
C HIS A 105 -2.27 -2.35 21.51
N VAL A 106 -1.49 -1.27 21.55
CA VAL A 106 -0.11 -1.25 22.04
C VAL A 106 -0.09 -0.78 23.49
N GLU A 107 0.46 -1.59 24.38
CA GLU A 107 0.40 -1.33 25.82
C GLU A 107 1.47 -0.31 26.28
N GLN A 108 2.70 -0.45 25.79
CA GLN A 108 3.85 0.25 26.38
C GLN A 108 4.23 1.50 25.58
N TYR A 109 4.71 1.31 24.36
CA TYR A 109 5.14 2.41 23.50
C TYR A 109 5.19 2.04 22.02
N THR A 110 5.25 3.06 21.17
CA THR A 110 5.49 2.91 19.73
C THR A 110 6.78 3.61 19.32
N VAL A 111 7.57 2.96 18.47
CA VAL A 111 8.82 3.47 17.91
C VAL A 111 8.63 3.80 16.43
N LEU A 112 9.00 5.02 16.05
CA LEU A 112 8.88 5.53 14.69
C LEU A 112 10.28 5.77 14.09
N PRO A 113 10.57 5.27 12.89
CA PRO A 113 11.85 5.54 12.26
C PRO A 113 11.90 6.99 11.78
N ARG A 114 13.01 7.68 12.03
CA ARG A 114 13.28 8.98 11.41
C ARG A 114 13.59 8.76 9.93
N PRO A 115 12.84 9.38 9.01
CA PRO A 115 13.22 9.35 7.61
C PRO A 115 14.61 9.99 7.44
N HIS A 116 15.49 9.38 6.65
CA HIS A 116 16.75 10.02 6.26
C HIS A 116 16.50 11.32 5.47
N THR A 117 15.39 11.35 4.71
CA THR A 117 14.86 12.53 4.01
C THR A 117 13.35 12.42 3.90
N TRP A 118 12.66 13.55 3.92
CA TRP A 118 11.21 13.65 3.69
C TRP A 118 10.81 13.61 2.22
N ARG A 119 11.77 13.66 1.29
CA ARG A 119 11.53 13.73 -0.16
C ARG A 119 10.65 12.59 -0.68
N MET A 120 10.74 11.39 -0.11
CA MET A 120 9.92 10.25 -0.53
C MET A 120 8.47 10.35 -0.04
N HIS A 121 8.26 10.93 1.14
CA HIS A 121 6.93 11.23 1.68
C HIS A 121 6.28 12.37 0.90
N GLU A 122 7.04 13.44 0.62
CA GLU A 122 6.61 14.55 -0.22
C GLU A 122 6.22 14.07 -1.62
N LEU A 123 7.06 13.25 -2.26
CA LEU A 123 6.74 12.64 -3.55
C LEU A 123 5.46 11.78 -3.48
N ALA A 124 5.26 11.04 -2.39
CA ALA A 124 4.06 10.24 -2.21
C ALA A 124 2.79 11.11 -2.12
N VAL A 125 2.85 12.25 -1.42
CA VAL A 125 1.77 13.25 -1.42
C VAL A 125 1.56 13.81 -2.82
N ASP A 126 2.64 14.22 -3.49
CA ASP A 126 2.58 14.81 -4.84
C ASP A 126 2.01 13.89 -5.92
N LEU A 127 2.17 12.57 -5.77
CA LEU A 127 1.63 11.60 -6.71
C LEU A 127 0.21 11.14 -6.36
N ARG A 128 -0.15 11.06 -5.07
CA ARG A 128 -1.48 10.60 -4.61
C ARG A 128 -2.51 11.72 -4.53
N THR A 129 -2.06 12.93 -4.23
CA THR A 129 -2.84 14.17 -4.18
C THR A 129 -2.06 15.28 -4.92
N PRO A 130 -1.98 15.20 -6.26
CA PRO A 130 -1.19 16.16 -7.05
C PRO A 130 -1.81 17.55 -7.00
N SER A 131 -1.01 18.58 -7.32
CA SER A 131 -1.52 19.95 -7.41
C SER A 131 -2.57 20.11 -8.51
N ASP A 132 -3.46 21.08 -8.34
CA ASP A 132 -4.45 21.45 -9.34
C ASP A 132 -3.82 21.66 -10.72
N GLU A 133 -2.70 22.38 -10.81
CA GLU A 133 -1.94 22.58 -12.06
C GLU A 133 -1.58 21.26 -12.75
N LYS A 134 -0.98 20.31 -12.01
CA LYS A 134 -0.59 19.00 -12.54
C LYS A 134 -1.81 18.19 -12.97
N LEU A 135 -2.91 18.26 -12.22
CA LEU A 135 -4.14 17.56 -12.54
C LEU A 135 -4.83 18.16 -13.77
N ARG A 136 -4.90 19.48 -13.90
CA ARG A 136 -5.45 20.14 -15.08
C ARG A 136 -4.66 19.82 -16.34
N ALA A 137 -3.33 19.85 -16.26
CA ALA A 137 -2.47 19.43 -17.38
C ALA A 137 -2.76 17.97 -17.78
N LEU A 138 -2.84 17.06 -16.81
CA LEU A 138 -3.15 15.65 -17.09
C LEU A 138 -4.57 15.46 -17.65
N TRP A 139 -5.54 16.25 -17.17
CA TRP A 139 -6.95 16.19 -17.57
C TRP A 139 -7.17 16.54 -19.03
N GLN A 140 -6.39 17.48 -19.58
CA GLN A 140 -6.44 17.86 -21.00
C GLN A 140 -6.23 16.66 -21.94
N HIS A 141 -5.48 15.66 -21.50
CA HIS A 141 -5.18 14.47 -22.31
C HIS A 141 -6.18 13.32 -22.12
N CYS A 142 -6.89 13.26 -20.99
CA CYS A 142 -7.70 12.09 -20.64
C CYS A 142 -9.21 12.34 -20.58
N ARG A 143 -9.69 13.59 -20.57
CA ARG A 143 -11.12 13.92 -20.48
C ARG A 143 -11.97 13.10 -21.46
N GLY A 144 -12.85 12.25 -20.93
CA GLY A 144 -13.74 11.36 -21.69
C GLY A 144 -13.05 10.22 -22.45
N ALA A 145 -11.72 10.15 -22.45
CA ALA A 145 -10.96 9.19 -23.22
C ALA A 145 -10.92 7.81 -22.55
N ARG A 146 -10.62 6.79 -23.37
CA ARG A 146 -10.31 5.43 -22.93
C ARG A 146 -8.83 5.16 -23.18
N LEU A 147 -8.00 5.21 -22.14
CA LEU A 147 -6.54 5.15 -22.27
C LEU A 147 -5.93 4.11 -21.35
N THR A 148 -4.82 3.51 -21.77
CA THR A 148 -3.92 2.77 -20.88
C THR A 148 -3.02 3.73 -20.10
N ASP A 149 -2.37 3.24 -19.03
CA ASP A 149 -1.35 4.01 -18.30
C ASP A 149 -0.22 4.50 -19.21
N LEU A 150 0.14 3.69 -20.22
CA LEU A 150 1.22 4.00 -21.16
C LEU A 150 0.80 5.13 -22.09
N GLN A 151 -0.40 5.04 -22.67
CA GLN A 151 -0.92 6.08 -23.56
C GLN A 151 -1.06 7.42 -22.83
N LEU A 152 -1.56 7.43 -21.59
CA LEU A 152 -1.64 8.66 -20.80
C LEU A 152 -0.25 9.21 -20.46
N SER A 153 0.69 8.33 -20.12
CA SER A 153 2.07 8.67 -19.84
C SER A 153 2.75 9.34 -21.03
N GLU A 154 2.58 8.78 -22.22
CA GLU A 154 3.12 9.30 -23.48
C GLU A 154 2.46 10.64 -23.85
N ALA A 155 1.14 10.74 -23.77
CA ALA A 155 0.41 11.95 -24.11
C ALA A 155 0.77 13.14 -23.20
N ALA A 156 0.91 12.89 -21.89
CA ALA A 156 1.24 13.93 -20.90
C ALA A 156 2.74 14.13 -20.68
N GLY A 157 3.61 13.34 -21.31
CA GLY A 157 5.07 13.43 -21.15
C GLY A 157 5.57 13.15 -19.72
N ILE A 158 4.86 12.33 -18.95
CA ILE A 158 5.22 12.00 -17.55
C ILE A 158 5.59 10.52 -17.42
N PRO A 159 6.38 10.11 -16.41
CA PRO A 159 6.65 8.71 -16.15
C PRO A 159 5.37 7.89 -15.94
N ARG A 160 5.31 6.67 -16.50
CA ARG A 160 4.15 5.78 -16.38
C ARG A 160 3.69 5.56 -14.93
N GLN A 161 4.65 5.42 -14.01
CA GLN A 161 4.35 5.28 -12.59
C GLN A 161 3.62 6.52 -12.04
N HIS A 162 3.96 7.72 -12.50
CA HIS A 162 3.27 8.95 -12.06
C HIS A 162 1.84 8.97 -12.59
N ALA A 163 1.65 8.67 -13.89
CA ALA A 163 0.32 8.55 -14.49
C ALA A 163 -0.56 7.58 -13.70
N GLN A 164 -0.03 6.41 -13.31
CA GLN A 164 -0.73 5.39 -12.51
C GLN A 164 -1.27 5.88 -11.16
N TYR A 165 -0.52 6.75 -10.47
CA TYR A 165 -0.96 7.29 -9.18
C TYR A 165 -1.89 8.49 -9.37
N MET A 166 -1.48 9.45 -10.20
CA MET A 166 -2.19 10.73 -10.38
C MET A 166 -3.60 10.52 -10.96
N ARG A 167 -3.76 9.58 -11.89
CA ARG A 167 -5.05 9.29 -12.52
C ARG A 167 -6.16 8.88 -11.55
N ASN A 168 -5.80 8.38 -10.36
CA ASN A 168 -6.80 8.00 -9.35
C ASN A 168 -7.63 9.21 -8.86
N SER A 169 -7.10 10.43 -8.98
CA SER A 169 -7.84 11.67 -8.68
C SER A 169 -9.11 11.83 -9.53
N PHE A 170 -9.08 11.34 -10.77
CA PHE A 170 -10.22 11.42 -11.70
C PHE A 170 -11.19 10.23 -11.58
N LYS A 171 -10.88 9.26 -10.73
CA LYS A 171 -11.69 8.03 -10.52
C LYS A 171 -12.11 7.33 -11.83
N PRO A 172 -11.19 7.08 -12.78
CA PRO A 172 -11.54 6.40 -14.01
C PRO A 172 -12.02 4.96 -13.74
N ILE A 173 -12.89 4.45 -14.59
CA ILE A 173 -13.34 3.07 -14.53
C ILE A 173 -12.26 2.20 -15.16
N GLU A 174 -11.68 1.28 -14.38
CA GLU A 174 -10.72 0.30 -14.88
C GLU A 174 -11.46 -0.78 -15.68
N GLU A 175 -11.14 -0.88 -16.97
CA GLU A 175 -11.63 -1.88 -17.90
C GLU A 175 -10.51 -2.85 -18.28
N TRP A 176 -10.86 -4.12 -18.40
CA TRP A 176 -9.95 -5.18 -18.79
C TRP A 176 -10.34 -5.66 -20.17
N GLU A 177 -9.41 -5.55 -21.11
CA GLU A 177 -9.51 -6.21 -22.39
C GLU A 177 -8.75 -7.53 -22.31
N ILE A 178 -9.49 -8.62 -22.44
CA ILE A 178 -9.03 -9.97 -22.18
C ILE A 178 -9.09 -10.74 -23.50
N ARG A 179 -7.94 -11.27 -23.94
CA ARG A 179 -7.87 -12.05 -25.19
C ARG A 179 -7.34 -13.46 -24.90
N PRO A 180 -8.04 -14.52 -25.30
CA PRO A 180 -7.57 -15.89 -25.13
C PRO A 180 -6.34 -16.15 -26.01
N ARG A 181 -5.42 -17.00 -25.52
CA ARG A 181 -4.26 -17.49 -26.28
C ARG A 181 -4.23 -19.01 -26.31
N LEU A 182 -4.14 -19.62 -25.13
CA LEU A 182 -4.00 -21.05 -24.95
C LEU A 182 -4.99 -21.52 -23.89
N ARG A 183 -5.82 -22.51 -24.24
CA ARG A 183 -6.80 -23.08 -23.32
C ARG A 183 -6.10 -23.67 -22.08
N PRO A 184 -6.58 -23.40 -20.86
CA PRO A 184 -6.06 -24.02 -19.65
C PRO A 184 -6.59 -25.44 -19.48
N ASP A 185 -5.74 -26.33 -18.98
CA ASP A 185 -6.12 -27.70 -18.60
C ASP A 185 -6.58 -27.79 -17.12
N PHE A 186 -6.27 -26.76 -16.31
CA PHE A 186 -6.66 -26.72 -14.91
C PHE A 186 -8.17 -26.47 -14.77
N ALA A 187 -8.88 -27.42 -14.14
CA ALA A 187 -10.33 -27.38 -13.96
C ALA A 187 -10.83 -26.08 -13.31
N GLY A 188 -10.07 -25.51 -12.37
CA GLY A 188 -10.43 -24.26 -11.70
C GLY A 188 -10.37 -23.00 -12.58
N PHE A 189 -9.94 -23.12 -13.85
CA PHE A 189 -9.96 -22.03 -14.83
C PHE A 189 -11.05 -22.17 -15.89
N VAL A 190 -11.76 -23.31 -15.97
CA VAL A 190 -12.70 -23.60 -17.05
C VAL A 190 -13.83 -22.56 -17.10
N ASP A 191 -14.50 -22.29 -15.99
CA ASP A 191 -15.60 -21.31 -15.94
C ASP A 191 -15.15 -19.91 -16.38
N ALA A 192 -13.98 -19.47 -15.90
CA ALA A 192 -13.43 -18.18 -16.25
C ALA A 192 -13.01 -18.12 -17.72
N TRP A 193 -12.49 -19.23 -18.27
CA TRP A 193 -12.12 -19.36 -19.68
C TRP A 193 -13.35 -19.29 -20.59
N GLU A 194 -14.41 -20.03 -20.26
CA GLU A 194 -15.68 -20.00 -20.98
C GLU A 194 -16.33 -18.62 -20.92
N TRP A 195 -16.27 -17.97 -19.76
CA TRP A 195 -16.74 -16.59 -19.61
C TRP A 195 -15.96 -15.62 -20.52
N ILE A 196 -14.64 -15.76 -20.64
CA ILE A 196 -13.83 -14.95 -21.55
C ILE A 196 -14.24 -15.19 -23.02
N GLY A 197 -14.54 -16.44 -23.39
CA GLY A 197 -14.95 -16.82 -24.75
C GLY A 197 -13.85 -16.50 -25.78
N SER A 198 -14.23 -15.91 -26.91
CA SER A 198 -13.29 -15.48 -27.97
C SER A 198 -12.51 -14.19 -27.62
N GLY A 199 -12.78 -13.58 -26.47
CA GLY A 199 -12.25 -12.29 -26.06
C GLY A 199 -13.36 -11.45 -25.44
N ARG A 200 -13.01 -10.66 -24.42
CA ARG A 200 -13.97 -9.87 -23.66
C ARG A 200 -13.39 -8.56 -23.20
N CYS A 201 -14.17 -7.49 -23.35
CA CYS A 201 -13.94 -6.24 -22.61
C CYS A 201 -14.92 -6.19 -21.44
N ALA A 202 -14.42 -5.97 -20.22
CA ALA A 202 -15.26 -5.88 -19.03
C ALA A 202 -14.65 -4.95 -17.99
N SER A 203 -15.49 -4.23 -17.25
CA SER A 203 -15.01 -3.47 -16.09
C SER A 203 -14.45 -4.42 -15.02
N LYS A 204 -13.44 -3.96 -14.28
CA LYS A 204 -12.90 -4.69 -13.13
C LYS A 204 -13.96 -5.01 -12.07
N LYS A 205 -15.01 -4.19 -11.98
CA LYS A 205 -16.16 -4.43 -11.10
C LYS A 205 -16.94 -5.65 -11.58
N ALA A 206 -17.32 -5.70 -12.86
CA ALA A 206 -18.01 -6.85 -13.44
C ALA A 206 -17.21 -8.15 -13.28
N VAL A 207 -15.89 -8.10 -13.53
CA VAL A 207 -14.98 -9.25 -13.33
C VAL A 207 -14.96 -9.75 -11.89
N ARG A 208 -15.11 -8.85 -10.90
CA ARG A 208 -15.19 -9.22 -9.48
C ARG A 208 -16.53 -9.83 -9.13
N GLU A 209 -17.62 -9.28 -9.64
CA GLU A 209 -18.99 -9.72 -9.35
C GLU A 209 -19.24 -11.15 -9.85
N VAL A 210 -18.65 -11.53 -10.97
CA VAL A 210 -18.71 -12.91 -11.49
C VAL A 210 -17.68 -13.86 -10.84
N GLY A 211 -16.87 -13.39 -9.88
CA GLY A 211 -15.90 -14.22 -9.15
C GLY A 211 -14.62 -14.59 -9.91
N HIS A 212 -14.45 -14.19 -11.18
CA HIS A 212 -13.33 -14.65 -12.02
C HIS A 212 -12.01 -13.89 -11.85
N ARG A 213 -11.96 -12.84 -11.03
CA ARG A 213 -10.76 -11.97 -10.89
C ARG A 213 -9.47 -12.74 -10.57
N ALA A 214 -9.53 -13.73 -9.68
CA ALA A 214 -8.36 -14.51 -9.28
C ALA A 214 -7.89 -15.42 -10.42
N ALA A 215 -8.82 -16.18 -11.02
CA ALA A 215 -8.55 -17.05 -12.16
C ALA A 215 -7.97 -16.28 -13.35
N ILE A 216 -8.54 -15.13 -13.71
CA ILE A 216 -8.05 -14.29 -14.82
C ILE A 216 -6.62 -13.81 -14.56
N ARG A 217 -6.28 -13.43 -13.32
CA ARG A 217 -4.92 -13.02 -12.98
C ARG A 217 -3.92 -14.16 -13.10
N GLU A 218 -4.28 -15.35 -12.61
CA GLU A 218 -3.39 -16.50 -12.68
C GLU A 218 -3.26 -17.01 -14.12
N MET A 219 -4.36 -17.08 -14.88
CA MET A 219 -4.32 -17.40 -16.31
C MET A 219 -3.44 -16.44 -17.10
N ALA A 220 -3.51 -15.14 -16.82
CA ALA A 220 -2.65 -14.16 -17.48
C ALA A 220 -1.17 -14.37 -17.13
N LYS A 221 -0.87 -14.68 -15.87
CA LYS A 221 0.49 -15.00 -15.40
C LYS A 221 1.05 -16.28 -16.04
N LEU A 222 0.20 -17.28 -16.25
CA LEU A 222 0.55 -18.55 -16.91
C LEU A 222 0.52 -18.46 -18.44
N GLY A 223 0.16 -17.31 -19.03
CA GLY A 223 0.19 -17.08 -20.47
C GLY A 223 -1.02 -17.63 -21.25
N HIS A 224 -2.04 -18.13 -20.57
CA HIS A 224 -3.29 -18.61 -21.20
C HIS A 224 -4.07 -17.48 -21.88
N ILE A 225 -3.97 -16.26 -21.34
CA ILE A 225 -4.68 -15.07 -21.83
C ILE A 225 -3.75 -13.86 -21.80
N THR A 226 -4.07 -12.83 -22.57
CA THR A 226 -3.56 -11.46 -22.33
C THR A 226 -4.60 -10.62 -21.66
N VAL A 227 -4.17 -9.75 -20.75
CA VAL A 227 -5.02 -8.74 -20.13
C VAL A 227 -4.38 -7.38 -20.32
N GLU A 228 -5.04 -6.51 -21.08
CA GLU A 228 -4.71 -5.10 -21.17
C GLU A 228 -5.68 -4.29 -20.30
N LYS A 229 -5.14 -3.30 -19.58
CA LYS A 229 -5.92 -2.47 -18.66
C LYS A 229 -6.11 -1.08 -19.26
N PHE A 230 -7.36 -0.75 -19.51
CA PHE A 230 -7.79 0.56 -19.93
C PHE A 230 -8.47 1.28 -18.78
N HIS A 231 -8.48 2.59 -18.87
CA HIS A 231 -9.11 3.49 -17.92
C HIS A 231 -10.03 4.39 -18.70
N GLN A 232 -11.33 4.20 -18.50
CA GLN A 232 -12.36 5.07 -19.04
C GLN A 232 -12.51 6.26 -18.09
N TYR A 233 -12.11 7.44 -18.58
CA TYR A 233 -12.18 8.68 -17.81
C TYR A 233 -13.56 9.33 -17.97
N PRO A 234 -14.07 10.02 -16.93
CA PRO A 234 -15.29 10.81 -17.05
C PRO A 234 -15.15 11.92 -18.11
N PRO A 235 -16.24 12.34 -18.76
CA PRO A 235 -16.23 13.49 -19.67
C PRO A 235 -16.32 14.84 -18.92
N ASP A 236 -16.91 14.83 -17.72
CA ASP A 236 -17.14 16.01 -16.90
C ASP A 236 -15.93 16.33 -16.03
N GLU A 237 -15.71 17.62 -15.78
CA GLU A 237 -14.60 18.05 -14.94
C GLU A 237 -14.70 17.46 -13.53
N PRO A 238 -13.56 17.08 -12.92
CA PRO A 238 -13.55 16.72 -11.52
C PRO A 238 -13.83 17.94 -10.63
N ASP A 239 -14.27 17.67 -9.42
CA ASP A 239 -14.41 18.68 -8.36
C ASP A 239 -13.02 19.16 -7.90
N TRP A 240 -12.56 20.25 -8.51
CA TRP A 240 -11.23 20.83 -8.29
C TRP A 240 -11.03 21.29 -6.84
N ASP A 241 -12.03 21.95 -6.25
CA ASP A 241 -11.97 22.43 -4.86
C ASP A 241 -11.80 21.28 -3.87
N LYS A 242 -12.51 20.17 -4.10
CA LYS A 242 -12.36 18.96 -3.29
C LYS A 242 -10.99 18.31 -3.47
N LEU A 243 -10.41 18.35 -4.67
CA LEU A 243 -9.06 17.83 -4.91
C LEU A 243 -8.00 18.68 -4.22
N GLU A 244 -8.11 20.00 -4.27
CA GLU A 244 -7.20 20.92 -3.61
C GLU A 244 -7.33 20.86 -2.08
N SER A 245 -8.54 20.76 -1.55
CA SER A 245 -8.80 20.53 -0.13
C SER A 245 -8.12 19.24 0.36
N LYS A 246 -8.21 18.15 -0.42
CA LYS A 246 -7.51 16.90 -0.10
C LYS A 246 -6.00 17.05 -0.12
N ARG A 247 -5.43 17.79 -1.07
CA ARG A 247 -4.00 18.06 -1.13
C ARG A 247 -3.54 18.85 0.08
N THR A 248 -4.27 19.92 0.42
CA THR A 248 -3.99 20.75 1.60
C THR A 248 -4.00 19.91 2.88
N ALA A 249 -5.02 19.06 3.05
CA ALA A 249 -5.09 18.14 4.18
C ALA A 249 -3.90 17.15 4.21
N ALA A 250 -3.51 16.58 3.07
CA ALA A 250 -2.37 15.66 2.99
C ALA A 250 -1.03 16.33 3.32
N LEU A 251 -0.81 17.57 2.86
CA LEU A 251 0.38 18.37 3.19
C LEU A 251 0.42 18.76 4.68
N SER A 252 -0.73 19.12 5.24
CA SER A 252 -0.86 19.41 6.67
C SER A 252 -0.56 18.16 7.52
N GLU A 253 -1.12 17.00 7.18
CA GLU A 253 -0.83 15.74 7.88
C GLU A 253 0.66 15.37 7.81
N LEU A 254 1.29 15.53 6.65
CA LEU A 254 2.71 15.27 6.50
C LEU A 254 3.56 16.23 7.37
N THR A 255 3.17 17.49 7.43
CA THR A 255 3.82 18.50 8.28
C THR A 255 3.67 18.17 9.76
N ASN A 256 2.47 17.76 10.18
CA ASN A 256 2.20 17.35 11.56
C ASN A 256 3.01 16.11 11.94
N MET A 257 3.09 15.11 11.05
CA MET A 257 3.92 13.92 11.24
C MET A 257 5.40 14.28 11.35
N ARG A 258 5.88 15.21 10.52
CA ARG A 258 7.26 15.67 10.57
C ARG A 258 7.61 16.33 11.89
N SER A 259 6.82 17.32 12.30
CA SER A 259 6.98 18.02 13.58
C SER A 259 6.92 17.06 14.77
N LEU A 260 6.02 16.07 14.72
CA LEU A 260 5.95 15.02 15.74
C LEU A 260 7.28 14.27 15.82
N ILE A 261 7.73 13.64 14.72
CA ILE A 261 8.95 12.82 14.69
C ILE A 261 10.19 13.59 15.14
N GLU A 262 10.32 14.85 14.72
CA GLU A 262 11.45 15.70 15.06
C GLU A 262 11.46 16.08 16.55
N SER A 263 10.30 16.06 17.22
CA SER A 263 10.20 16.32 18.67
C SER A 263 10.36 15.08 19.56
N LEU A 264 10.32 13.86 18.99
CA LEU A 264 10.35 12.62 19.78
C LEU A 264 11.76 12.29 20.32
N PRO A 265 11.85 11.80 21.58
CA PRO A 265 13.11 11.31 22.13
C PRO A 265 13.63 10.10 21.36
N ASP A 266 14.95 9.92 21.35
CA ASP A 266 15.56 8.75 20.72
C ASP A 266 15.35 7.50 21.58
N HIS A 267 14.73 6.47 21.00
CA HIS A 267 14.46 5.21 21.66
C HIS A 267 15.73 4.53 22.18
N LEU A 268 16.85 4.63 21.46
CA LEU A 268 18.08 3.92 21.82
C LEU A 268 18.86 4.62 22.94
N GLN A 269 18.59 5.89 23.19
CA GLN A 269 19.21 6.69 24.25
C GLN A 269 18.35 6.84 25.51
N SER A 270 17.07 6.45 25.42
CA SER A 270 16.09 6.54 26.51
C SER A 270 16.04 5.30 27.38
#